data_AF-A0A949AXK1-F1
#
_entry.id   AF-A0A949AXK1-F1
#
_cell.length_a   1.000
_cell.length_b   1.000
_cell.length_c   1.000
_cell.angle_alpha   90.00
_cell.angle_beta   90.00
_cell.angle_gamma   90.00
#
_symmetry.space_group_name_H-M   'P 1'
#
loop_
_entity.id
_entity.type
_entity.pdbx_description
1 polymer ?
#
loop_
_entity_poly.entity_id
_entity_poly.type
_entity_poly.pdbx_seq_one_letter_code
_entity_poly.pdbx_strand_id
1 'polypeptide(L)'
;MVLETYRYKIKSLQQAKDECERLKASGQKIVFTNGCFDILHPGHTRYLCAARELGDHLIVAVNSDRSVTAIKGPERPVFSEQVRAELLAALSCVDTVFIFDEDNPLKVIQYLLPDILVKGGDWSEGTIIGADVV
;
A
#
# COMPACT_ATOMS: atom_id res chain seq x y z
N MET A 1 -27.73 10.44 -3.75
CA MET A 1 -26.54 10.02 -4.52
C MET A 1 -25.36 10.10 -3.58
N VAL A 2 -24.85 8.97 -3.10
CA VAL A 2 -23.65 8.96 -2.25
C VAL A 2 -22.48 9.21 -3.20
N LEU A 3 -21.77 10.32 -3.01
CA LEU A 3 -20.56 10.58 -3.79
C LEU A 3 -19.50 9.59 -3.31
N GLU A 4 -18.91 8.83 -4.23
CA GLU A 4 -17.77 7.92 -3.99
C GLU A 4 -16.48 8.74 -3.74
N THR A 5 -16.54 9.64 -2.75
CA THR A 5 -15.56 10.71 -2.55
C THR A 5 -14.17 10.21 -2.20
N TYR A 6 -13.96 8.93 -1.93
CA TYR A 6 -12.65 8.36 -1.58
C TYR A 6 -11.92 7.73 -2.79
N ARG A 7 -12.61 7.47 -3.91
CA ARG A 7 -12.02 6.77 -5.06
C ARG A 7 -10.88 7.53 -5.74
N TYR A 8 -10.79 8.85 -5.56
CA TYR A 8 -9.66 9.63 -6.06
C TYR A 8 -8.32 9.17 -5.46
N LYS A 9 -8.32 8.46 -4.32
CA LYS A 9 -7.12 7.89 -3.70
C LYS A 9 -6.59 6.67 -4.46
N ILE A 10 -7.40 6.03 -5.29
CA ILE A 10 -6.96 4.91 -6.14
C ILE A 10 -6.26 5.50 -7.37
N LYS A 11 -4.97 5.19 -7.52
CA LYS A 11 -4.07 5.77 -8.51
C LYS A 11 -3.40 4.68 -9.34
N SER A 12 -2.89 5.03 -10.52
CA SER A 12 -1.87 4.21 -11.19
C SER A 12 -0.52 4.36 -10.48
N LEU A 13 0.41 3.42 -10.73
CA LEU A 13 1.78 3.53 -10.20
C LEU A 13 2.47 4.83 -10.64
N GLN A 14 2.22 5.29 -11.87
CA GLN A 14 2.75 6.56 -12.35
C GLN A 14 2.17 7.75 -11.57
N GLN A 15 0.86 7.78 -11.37
CA GLN A 15 0.22 8.85 -10.58
C GLN A 15 0.70 8.85 -9.12
N ALA A 16 0.93 7.67 -8.52
CA ALA A 16 1.51 7.56 -7.20
C ALA A 16 2.94 8.11 -7.16
N LYS A 17 3.74 7.87 -8.22
CA LYS A 17 5.10 8.41 -8.37
C LYS A 17 5.10 9.93 -8.48
N ASP A 18 4.26 10.49 -9.35
CA ASP A 18 4.14 11.95 -9.52
C ASP A 18 3.73 12.62 -8.19
N GLU A 19 2.81 12.00 -7.45
CA GLU A 19 2.40 12.47 -6.13
C GLU A 19 3.55 12.39 -5.11
N CYS A 20 4.34 11.31 -5.13
CA CYS A 20 5.51 11.19 -4.26
C CYS A 20 6.53 12.31 -4.51
N GLU A 21 6.83 12.60 -5.77
CA GLU A 21 7.77 13.65 -6.13
C GLU A 21 7.27 15.03 -5.67
N ARG A 22 5.97 15.30 -5.86
CA ARG A 22 5.33 16.53 -5.40
C ARG A 22 5.38 16.69 -3.88
N LEU A 23 5.07 15.62 -3.13
CA LEU A 23 5.08 15.62 -1.67
C LEU A 23 6.51 15.82 -1.12
N LYS A 24 7.49 15.11 -1.67
CA LYS A 24 8.90 15.26 -1.31
C LYS A 24 9.44 16.66 -1.60
N ALA A 25 9.07 17.25 -2.73
CA ALA A 25 9.43 18.62 -3.06
C ALA A 25 8.86 19.64 -2.05
N SER A 26 7.77 19.29 -1.35
CA SER A 26 7.19 20.08 -0.26
C SER A 26 7.72 19.71 1.14
N GLY A 27 8.71 18.81 1.24
CA GLY A 27 9.30 18.38 2.51
C GLY A 27 8.44 17.42 3.34
N GLN A 28 7.40 16.82 2.75
CA GLN A 28 6.54 15.84 3.43
C GLN A 28 7.16 14.44 3.41
N LYS A 29 6.98 13.70 4.50
CA LYS A 29 7.45 12.31 4.66
C LYS A 29 6.43 11.31 4.16
N ILE A 30 6.86 10.42 3.27
CA ILE A 30 6.02 9.40 2.67
C ILE A 30 6.21 8.08 3.39
N VAL A 31 5.11 7.53 3.90
CA VAL A 31 5.05 6.19 4.48
C VAL A 31 4.52 5.23 3.44
N PHE A 32 5.17 4.08 3.31
CA PHE A 32 4.77 3.03 2.39
C PHE A 32 4.56 1.71 3.10
N THR A 33 3.50 1.02 2.69
CA THR A 33 3.30 -0.40 2.99
C THR A 33 2.69 -1.09 1.77
N ASN A 34 2.77 -2.42 1.77
CA ASN A 34 2.09 -3.23 0.77
C ASN A 34 1.52 -4.50 1.38
N GLY A 35 0.55 -5.08 0.71
CA GLY A 35 0.02 -6.38 1.09
C GLY A 35 -1.17 -6.83 0.25
N CYS A 36 -1.62 -8.03 0.58
CA CYS A 36 -2.80 -8.64 -0.03
C CYS A 36 -4.09 -7.99 0.47
N PHE A 37 -4.23 -7.72 1.78
CA PHE A 37 -5.41 -7.11 2.39
C PHE A 37 -6.75 -7.76 1.97
N ASP A 38 -6.76 -9.09 1.88
CA ASP A 38 -7.91 -9.85 1.40
C ASP A 38 -9.16 -9.61 2.26
N ILE A 39 -9.15 -10.10 3.49
CA ILE A 39 -10.22 -9.87 4.46
C ILE A 39 -9.70 -8.84 5.47
N LEU A 40 -10.22 -7.62 5.40
CA LEU A 40 -9.90 -6.59 6.38
C LEU A 40 -10.43 -6.99 7.77
N HIS A 41 -9.63 -6.68 8.78
CA HIS A 41 -9.95 -6.94 10.19
C HIS A 41 -9.29 -5.86 11.06
N PRO A 42 -9.65 -5.72 12.34
CA PRO A 42 -9.14 -4.64 13.19
C PRO A 42 -7.60 -4.58 13.31
N GLY A 43 -6.92 -5.72 13.19
CA GLY A 43 -5.45 -5.75 13.07
C GLY A 43 -4.91 -4.89 11.91
N HIS A 44 -5.50 -4.99 10.72
CA HIS A 44 -5.09 -4.17 9.57
C HIS A 44 -5.35 -2.68 9.80
N THR A 45 -6.51 -2.32 10.35
CA THR A 45 -6.84 -0.89 10.54
C THR A 45 -5.94 -0.26 11.61
N ARG A 46 -5.68 -0.95 12.73
CA ARG A 46 -4.72 -0.46 13.75
C ARG A 46 -3.33 -0.30 13.17
N TYR A 47 -2.88 -1.28 12.41
CA TYR A 47 -1.58 -1.26 11.73
C TYR A 47 -1.45 -0.08 10.76
N LEU A 48 -2.45 0.14 9.90
CA LEU A 48 -2.44 1.24 8.92
C LEU A 48 -2.55 2.60 9.60
N CYS A 49 -3.35 2.73 10.67
CA CYS A 49 -3.39 3.96 11.47
C CYS A 49 -2.03 4.26 12.10
N ALA A 50 -1.38 3.28 12.72
CA ALA A 50 -0.05 3.46 13.30
C ALA A 50 0.99 3.80 12.23
N ALA A 51 0.93 3.17 11.05
CA ALA A 51 1.80 3.50 9.93
C ALA A 51 1.62 4.97 9.50
N ARG A 52 0.37 5.44 9.40
CA ARG A 52 0.06 6.82 9.00
C ARG A 52 0.65 7.87 9.95
N GLU A 53 0.80 7.55 11.24
CA GLU A 53 1.37 8.46 12.25
C GLU A 53 2.88 8.66 12.10
N LEU A 54 3.58 7.82 11.32
CA LEU A 54 5.03 7.91 11.12
C LEU A 54 5.45 8.98 10.12
N GLY A 55 4.51 9.51 9.33
CA GLY A 55 4.78 10.52 8.31
C GLY A 55 3.54 11.31 7.92
N ASP A 56 3.60 11.96 6.77
CA ASP A 56 2.60 12.94 6.32
C ASP A 56 1.64 12.36 5.28
N HIS A 57 2.01 11.25 4.63
CA HIS A 57 1.19 10.62 3.59
C HIS A 57 1.40 9.10 3.56
N LEU A 58 0.32 8.32 3.72
CA LEU A 58 0.37 6.85 3.67
C LEU A 58 -0.03 6.32 2.29
N ILE A 59 0.90 5.61 1.67
CA ILE A 59 0.71 4.86 0.44
C ILE A 59 0.56 3.37 0.76
N VAL A 60 -0.49 2.74 0.24
CA VAL A 60 -0.74 1.30 0.36
C VAL A 60 -0.76 0.66 -1.03
N ALA A 61 0.25 -0.16 -1.31
CA ALA A 61 0.30 -0.95 -2.53
C ALA A 61 -0.40 -2.30 -2.35
N VAL A 62 -1.35 -2.61 -3.22
CA VAL A 62 -2.18 -3.82 -3.16
C VAL A 62 -1.67 -4.82 -4.17
N ASN A 63 -1.34 -6.05 -3.72
CA ASN A 63 -0.98 -7.12 -4.64
C ASN A 63 -2.17 -7.43 -5.57
N SER A 64 -1.90 -7.61 -6.86
CA SER A 64 -2.90 -8.05 -7.84
C SER A 64 -3.42 -9.45 -7.55
N ASP A 65 -4.55 -9.83 -8.17
CA ASP A 65 -5.12 -11.17 -8.01
C ASP A 65 -4.14 -12.25 -8.46
N ARG A 66 -3.39 -12.00 -9.54
CA ARG A 66 -2.32 -12.88 -10.02
C ARG A 66 -1.21 -13.03 -8.97
N SER A 67 -0.70 -11.91 -8.45
CA SER A 67 0.38 -11.89 -7.46
C SER A 67 -0.02 -12.66 -6.20
N VAL A 68 -1.23 -12.43 -5.70
CA VAL A 68 -1.74 -13.14 -4.52
C VAL A 68 -1.90 -14.64 -4.80
N THR A 69 -2.44 -15.02 -5.96
CA THR A 69 -2.60 -16.43 -6.34
C THR A 69 -1.25 -17.15 -6.40
N ALA A 70 -0.23 -16.51 -6.95
CA ALA A 70 1.12 -17.07 -7.04
C ALA A 70 1.76 -17.26 -5.66
N ILE A 71 1.54 -16.33 -4.73
CA ILE A 71 2.15 -16.34 -3.39
C ILE A 71 1.39 -17.26 -2.41
N LYS A 72 0.06 -17.27 -2.47
CA LYS A 72 -0.81 -17.91 -1.46
C LYS A 72 -1.57 -19.13 -1.96
N GLY A 73 -1.53 -19.41 -3.26
CA GLY A 73 -2.21 -20.54 -3.89
C GLY A 73 -3.56 -20.18 -4.53
N PRO A 74 -4.19 -21.14 -5.25
CA PRO A 74 -5.35 -20.91 -6.13
C PRO A 74 -6.64 -20.51 -5.40
N GLU A 75 -6.73 -20.73 -4.09
CA GLU A 75 -7.91 -20.36 -3.30
C GLU A 75 -7.88 -18.90 -2.81
N ARG A 76 -6.85 -18.13 -3.17
CA ARG A 76 -6.68 -16.74 -2.76
C ARG A 76 -6.37 -15.85 -3.97
N PRO A 77 -6.87 -14.60 -4.01
CA PRO A 77 -7.66 -13.93 -2.96
C PRO A 77 -9.15 -14.29 -2.98
N VAL A 78 -9.85 -14.05 -1.87
CA VAL A 78 -11.32 -14.16 -1.77
C VAL A 78 -12.00 -12.98 -2.45
N PHE A 79 -11.46 -11.77 -2.29
CA PHE A 79 -11.93 -10.57 -2.95
C PHE A 79 -10.99 -10.13 -4.07
N SER A 80 -11.54 -9.61 -5.17
CA SER A 80 -10.72 -9.08 -6.25
C SER A 80 -9.87 -7.89 -5.79
N GLU A 81 -8.77 -7.65 -6.48
CA GLU A 81 -7.86 -6.53 -6.26
C GLU A 81 -8.57 -5.18 -6.20
N GLN A 82 -9.62 -5.00 -7.00
CA GLN A 82 -10.38 -3.75 -7.04
C GLN A 82 -11.22 -3.57 -5.78
N VAL A 83 -11.86 -4.64 -5.27
CA VAL A 83 -12.58 -4.60 -4.00
C VAL A 83 -11.62 -4.30 -2.85
N ARG A 84 -10.47 -4.96 -2.82
CA ARG A 84 -9.45 -4.76 -1.79
C ARG A 84 -8.89 -3.34 -1.81
N ALA A 85 -8.57 -2.81 -2.99
CA ALA A 85 -8.11 -1.43 -3.15
C ALA A 85 -9.18 -0.41 -2.74
N GLU A 86 -10.45 -0.66 -3.08
CA GLU A 86 -11.54 0.23 -2.72
C GLU A 86 -11.79 0.30 -1.20
N LEU A 87 -11.78 -0.86 -0.54
CA LEU A 87 -11.91 -0.94 0.92
C LEU A 87 -10.78 -0.16 1.63
N LEU A 88 -9.55 -0.25 1.13
CA LEU A 88 -8.42 0.50 1.66
C LEU A 88 -8.56 2.01 1.42
N ALA A 89 -8.98 2.42 0.22
CA ALA A 89 -9.18 3.83 -0.12
C ALA A 89 -10.24 4.49 0.80
N ALA A 90 -11.27 3.75 1.19
CA ALA A 90 -12.29 4.23 2.11
C ALA A 90 -11.77 4.51 3.54
N LEU A 91 -10.60 3.99 3.93
CA LEU A 91 -10.02 4.25 5.24
C LEU A 91 -9.48 5.68 5.33
N SER A 92 -9.76 6.36 6.43
CA SER A 92 -9.34 7.75 6.66
C SER A 92 -7.82 7.91 6.79
N CYS A 93 -7.12 6.88 7.26
CA CYS A 93 -5.66 6.87 7.43
C CYS A 93 -4.88 6.57 6.14
N VAL A 94 -5.57 6.21 5.05
CA VAL A 94 -4.93 5.86 3.77
C VAL A 94 -5.10 7.03 2.80
N ASP A 95 -3.99 7.51 2.23
CA ASP A 95 -3.99 8.68 1.34
C ASP A 95 -3.86 8.29 -0.14
N THR A 96 -3.17 7.18 -0.43
CA THR A 96 -3.03 6.66 -1.81
C THR A 96 -3.04 5.14 -1.83
N VAL A 97 -3.74 4.57 -2.80
CA VAL A 97 -3.80 3.14 -3.06
C VAL A 97 -3.50 2.89 -4.52
N PHE A 98 -2.71 1.87 -4.83
CA PHE A 98 -2.56 1.38 -6.19
C PHE A 98 -2.36 -0.13 -6.18
N ILE A 99 -2.64 -0.77 -7.32
CA ILE A 99 -2.43 -2.20 -7.52
C ILE A 99 -1.10 -2.41 -8.22
N PHE A 100 -0.34 -3.40 -7.76
CA PHE A 100 0.91 -3.82 -8.38
C PHE A 100 0.93 -5.33 -8.59
N ASP A 101 1.69 -5.75 -9.59
CA ASP A 101 1.55 -7.08 -10.17
C ASP A 101 2.70 -8.01 -9.76
N GLU A 102 3.86 -7.43 -9.45
CA GLU A 102 5.08 -8.14 -9.11
C GLU A 102 4.90 -9.08 -7.89
N ASP A 103 5.70 -10.14 -7.85
CA ASP A 103 5.67 -11.13 -6.75
C ASP A 103 6.18 -10.55 -5.42
N ASN A 104 6.92 -9.45 -5.49
CA ASN A 104 7.40 -8.71 -4.33
C ASN A 104 7.45 -7.21 -4.61
N PRO A 105 7.44 -6.37 -3.56
CA PRO A 105 7.33 -4.92 -3.72
C PRO A 105 8.64 -4.22 -4.07
N LEU A 106 9.77 -4.93 -4.26
CA LEU A 106 11.10 -4.30 -4.36
C LEU A 106 11.16 -3.26 -5.49
N LYS A 107 10.68 -3.62 -6.68
CA LYS A 107 10.67 -2.71 -7.84
C LYS A 107 9.82 -1.48 -7.59
N VAL A 108 8.67 -1.66 -6.92
CA VAL A 108 7.77 -0.57 -6.54
C VAL A 108 8.45 0.35 -5.52
N ILE A 109 9.11 -0.23 -4.51
CA ILE A 109 9.86 0.53 -3.48
C ILE A 109 10.99 1.32 -4.12
N GLN A 110 11.78 0.71 -5.00
CA GLN A 110 12.87 1.39 -5.73
C GLN A 110 12.35 2.50 -6.66
N TYR A 111 11.15 2.35 -7.20
CA TYR A 111 10.56 3.36 -8.08
C TYR A 111 10.04 4.57 -7.30
N LEU A 112 9.34 4.34 -6.19
CA LEU A 112 8.75 5.41 -5.37
C LEU A 112 9.76 6.05 -4.40
N LEU A 113 10.73 5.25 -3.91
CA LEU A 113 11.70 5.60 -2.87
C LEU A 113 11.05 6.21 -1.62
N PRO A 114 10.05 5.57 -0.99
CA PRO A 114 9.40 6.17 0.18
C PRO A 114 10.39 6.47 1.32
N ASP A 115 10.06 7.39 2.21
CA ASP A 115 10.94 7.77 3.33
C ASP A 115 10.86 6.75 4.48
N ILE A 116 9.74 6.04 4.60
CA ILE A 116 9.50 5.06 5.66
C ILE A 116 8.80 3.83 5.08
N LEU A 117 9.39 2.65 5.30
CA LEU A 117 8.80 1.36 4.98
C LEU A 117 8.22 0.72 6.24
N VAL A 118 6.94 0.35 6.20
CA VAL A 118 6.27 -0.30 7.34
C VAL A 118 5.80 -1.69 6.92
N LYS A 119 5.95 -2.67 7.81
CA LYS A 119 5.42 -4.04 7.66
C LYS A 119 4.63 -4.45 8.90
N GLY A 120 3.55 -5.21 8.70
CA GLY A 120 2.76 -5.79 9.80
C GLY A 120 3.54 -6.85 10.58
N GLY A 121 3.20 -7.05 11.85
CA GLY A 121 4.05 -7.60 12.92
C GLY A 121 4.53 -9.06 12.90
N ASP A 122 4.82 -9.66 11.74
CA ASP A 122 5.41 -11.01 11.65
C ASP A 122 6.75 -11.05 10.89
N TRP A 123 7.35 -9.91 10.57
CA TRP A 123 8.60 -9.83 9.80
C TRP A 123 9.74 -9.29 10.67
N SER A 124 10.85 -10.05 10.74
CA SER A 124 12.11 -9.52 11.28
C SER A 124 12.68 -8.48 10.31
N GLU A 125 13.33 -7.41 10.80
CA GLU A 125 13.84 -6.32 9.96
C GLU A 125 14.68 -6.81 8.78
N GLY A 126 15.53 -7.82 8.99
CA GLY A 126 16.36 -8.44 7.94
C GLY A 126 15.60 -9.26 6.88
N THR A 127 14.30 -9.46 7.05
CA THR A 127 13.41 -10.15 6.09
C THR A 127 12.50 -9.19 5.32
N ILE A 128 12.60 -7.89 5.61
CA ILE A 128 11.80 -6.86 4.96
C ILE A 128 12.44 -6.49 3.61
N ILE A 129 11.76 -6.88 2.53
CA ILE A 129 12.15 -6.51 1.16
C ILE A 129 12.11 -4.98 1.01
N GLY A 130 13.25 -4.38 0.65
CA GLY A 130 13.42 -2.95 0.42
C GLY A 130 13.99 -2.16 1.62
N ALA A 131 14.34 -2.82 2.72
CA ALA A 131 14.95 -2.18 3.89
C ALA A 131 16.36 -1.60 3.62
N ASP A 132 17.04 -2.06 2.57
CA ASP A 132 18.35 -1.59 2.11
C ASP A 132 18.25 -0.40 1.14
N VAL A 133 17.04 -0.05 0.71
CA VAL A 133 16.77 1.01 -0.29
C VAL A 133 16.26 2.29 0.37
N VAL A 134 15.65 2.17 1.55
CA VAL A 134 14.97 3.25 2.30
C VAL A 134 15.78 3.64 3.52
#